data_AF-W6D6G3-F1
#
_entry.id   AF-W6D6G3-F1
#
_cell.length_a   1.000
_cell.length_b   1.000
_cell.length_c   1.000
_cell.angle_alpha   90.00
_cell.angle_beta   90.00
_cell.angle_gamma   90.00
#
_symmetry.space_group_name_H-M   'P 1'
#
loop_
_entity.id
_entity.type
_entity.pdbx_description
1 polymer ?
#
loop_
_entity_poly.entity_id
_entity_poly.type
_entity_poly.pdbx_seq_one_letter_code
_entity_poly.pdbx_strand_id
1 'polypeptide(L)'
;GDTRKKLAIAAAMAHRECQEEFRYEKWNCSLSNVIRLNSSVSVNKETSYVSAIGSAAIVHQIARDCADGTILACGCGINNEYSTACSDNIRYGTVFARQFLDTLENGLPPPSSRTVDVIRSAVNIHNNNAGRQIV
;
A
#
# COMPACT_ATOMS: atom_id res chain seq x y z
N GLY A 1 5.11 14.94 10.62
CA GLY A 1 4.36 14.40 11.79
C GLY A 1 2.89 14.15 11.51
N ASP A 2 2.48 13.89 10.26
CA ASP A 2 1.07 13.59 9.92
C ASP A 2 0.99 12.30 9.07
N THR A 3 1.85 12.20 8.05
CA THR A 3 2.01 11.03 7.18
C THR A 3 2.20 9.70 7.92
N ARG A 4 2.97 9.67 9.02
CA ARG A 4 3.18 8.42 9.79
C ARG A 4 1.89 7.90 10.42
N LYS A 5 1.00 8.79 10.89
CA LYS A 5 -0.29 8.40 11.47
C LYS A 5 -1.20 7.81 10.40
N LYS A 6 -1.30 8.47 9.24
CA LYS A 6 -2.07 8.00 8.08
C LYS A 6 -1.61 6.61 7.62
N LEU A 7 -0.31 6.41 7.51
CA LEU A 7 0.27 5.10 7.18
C LEU A 7 0.03 4.04 8.26
N ALA A 8 0.00 4.41 9.55
CA ALA A 8 -0.32 3.46 10.62
C ALA A 8 -1.79 3.00 10.55
N ILE A 9 -2.71 3.91 10.21
CA ILE A 9 -4.12 3.57 9.99
C ILE A 9 -4.25 2.64 8.78
N ALA A 10 -3.60 2.97 7.66
CA ALA A 10 -3.56 2.11 6.48
C ALA A 10 -2.99 0.72 6.80
N ALA A 11 -1.94 0.63 7.64
CA ALA A 11 -1.35 -0.65 8.03
C ALA A 11 -2.31 -1.48 8.88
N ALA A 12 -2.99 -0.84 9.84
CA ALA A 12 -3.97 -1.52 10.67
C ALA A 12 -5.17 -2.02 9.84
N MET A 13 -5.61 -1.23 8.86
CA MET A 13 -6.65 -1.63 7.91
C MET A 13 -6.22 -2.84 7.08
N ALA A 14 -5.08 -2.75 6.38
CA ALA A 14 -4.56 -3.86 5.58
C ALA A 14 -4.34 -5.14 6.40
N HIS A 15 -3.87 -5.01 7.64
CA HIS A 15 -3.63 -6.18 8.49
C HIS A 15 -4.93 -6.86 8.89
N ARG A 16 -5.95 -6.07 9.24
CA ARG A 16 -7.29 -6.59 9.53
C ARG A 16 -7.88 -7.32 8.32
N GLU A 17 -7.86 -6.70 7.15
CA GLU A 17 -8.39 -7.32 5.92
C GLU A 17 -7.64 -8.61 5.58
N CYS A 18 -6.32 -8.61 5.73
CA CYS A 18 -5.50 -9.80 5.52
C CYS A 18 -5.82 -10.92 6.52
N GLN A 19 -6.05 -10.59 7.79
CA GLN A 19 -6.48 -11.58 8.79
C GLN A 19 -7.87 -12.14 8.49
N GLU A 20 -8.81 -11.30 8.04
CA GLU A 20 -10.15 -11.73 7.67
C GLU A 20 -10.15 -12.63 6.42
N GLU A 21 -9.42 -12.25 5.37
CA GLU A 21 -9.30 -13.05 4.15
C GLU A 21 -8.74 -14.45 4.45
N PHE A 22 -7.74 -14.52 5.33
CA PHE A 22 -7.02 -15.76 5.64
C PHE A 22 -7.46 -16.42 6.96
N ARG A 23 -8.61 -16.06 7.53
CA ARG A 23 -9.03 -16.52 8.87
C ARG A 23 -9.24 -18.03 9.01
N TYR A 24 -9.46 -18.74 7.89
CA TYR A 24 -9.64 -20.19 7.85
C TYR A 24 -8.47 -20.93 7.21
N GLU A 25 -7.40 -20.21 6.85
CA GLU A 25 -6.22 -20.77 6.25
C GLU A 25 -5.18 -21.15 7.30
N LYS A 26 -4.24 -22.03 6.94
CA LYS A 26 -3.13 -22.42 7.83
C LYS A 26 -2.22 -21.24 8.17
N TRP A 27 -2.06 -20.32 7.22
CA TRP A 27 -1.38 -19.05 7.43
C TRP A 27 -2.46 -17.98 7.62
N ASN A 28 -2.47 -17.32 8.78
CA ASN A 28 -3.55 -16.43 9.22
C ASN A 28 -3.13 -14.95 9.24
N CYS A 29 -2.24 -14.55 8.33
CA CYS A 29 -1.67 -13.21 8.29
C CYS A 29 -1.00 -12.73 9.59
N SER A 30 -0.14 -13.57 10.18
CA SER A 30 0.59 -13.25 11.44
C SER A 30 1.73 -12.24 11.30
N LEU A 31 1.90 -11.61 10.14
CA LEU A 31 2.96 -10.61 9.90
C LEU A 31 2.63 -9.30 10.61
N SER A 32 3.56 -8.80 11.42
CA SER A 32 3.38 -7.57 12.21
C SER A 32 3.42 -6.28 11.38
N ASN A 33 3.97 -6.32 10.16
CA ASN A 33 4.01 -5.16 9.27
C ASN A 33 3.58 -5.56 7.86
N VAL A 34 2.41 -5.07 7.46
CA VAL A 34 1.79 -5.34 6.16
C VAL A 34 2.07 -4.27 5.10
N ILE A 35 2.66 -3.14 5.49
CA ILE A 35 3.03 -2.04 4.56
C ILE A 35 4.50 -2.10 4.17
N ARG A 36 5.38 -2.55 5.07
CA ARG A 36 6.81 -2.72 4.79
C ARG A 36 7.26 -4.12 5.19
N LEU A 37 7.36 -4.99 4.20
CA LEU A 37 7.98 -6.30 4.38
C LEU A 37 9.48 -6.15 4.56
N ASN A 38 10.04 -6.82 5.57
CA ASN A 38 11.48 -6.90 5.76
C ASN A 38 12.09 -7.79 4.66
N SER A 39 13.31 -7.46 4.19
CA SER A 39 14.14 -8.31 3.34
C SER A 39 14.30 -9.77 3.81
N SER A 40 14.14 -10.06 5.11
CA SER A 40 14.18 -11.42 5.66
C SER A 40 12.91 -12.24 5.37
N VAL A 41 11.84 -11.61 4.89
CA VAL A 41 10.59 -12.28 4.54
C VAL A 41 10.77 -13.01 3.20
N SER A 42 10.33 -14.27 3.16
CA SER A 42 10.36 -15.10 1.95
C SER A 42 9.35 -14.60 0.91
N VAL A 43 9.71 -14.70 -0.36
CA VAL A 43 8.80 -14.34 -1.46
C VAL A 43 7.89 -15.54 -1.73
N ASN A 44 6.59 -15.37 -1.50
CA ASN A 44 5.56 -16.40 -1.69
C ASN A 44 4.19 -15.74 -2.00
N LYS A 45 3.14 -16.54 -2.11
CA LYS A 45 1.80 -16.05 -2.47
C LYS A 45 1.20 -15.16 -1.37
N GLU A 46 1.40 -15.54 -0.12
CA GLU A 46 0.89 -14.85 1.07
C GLU A 46 1.51 -13.46 1.21
N THR A 47 2.83 -13.36 1.05
CA THR A 47 3.57 -12.10 1.10
C THR A 47 3.31 -11.21 -0.11
N SER A 48 2.98 -11.82 -1.26
CA SER A 48 2.51 -11.09 -2.43
C SER A 48 1.15 -10.43 -2.17
N TYR A 49 0.22 -11.15 -1.55
CA TYR A 49 -1.06 -10.60 -1.11
C TYR A 49 -0.85 -9.44 -0.13
N VAL A 50 0.02 -9.62 0.87
CA VAL A 50 0.33 -8.58 1.87
C VAL A 50 0.85 -7.28 1.23
N SER A 51 1.75 -7.40 0.25
CA SER A 51 2.24 -6.23 -0.50
C SER A 51 1.11 -5.52 -1.25
N ALA A 52 0.25 -6.29 -1.92
CA ALA A 52 -0.89 -5.75 -2.65
C ALA A 52 -1.91 -5.05 -1.72
N ILE A 53 -2.38 -5.72 -0.67
CA ILE A 53 -3.39 -5.16 0.26
C ILE A 53 -2.83 -3.98 1.06
N GLY A 54 -1.54 -4.03 1.45
CA GLY A 54 -0.86 -2.90 2.08
C GLY A 54 -0.80 -1.68 1.17
N SER A 55 -0.49 -1.88 -0.12
CA SER A 55 -0.49 -0.81 -1.09
C SER A 55 -1.89 -0.26 -1.40
N ALA A 56 -2.90 -1.13 -1.48
CA ALA A 56 -4.30 -0.74 -1.66
C ALA A 56 -4.80 0.11 -0.48
N ALA A 57 -4.52 -0.31 0.75
CA ALA A 57 -4.91 0.41 1.95
C ALA A 57 -4.29 1.82 2.04
N ILE A 58 -3.04 2.00 1.58
CA ILE A 58 -2.45 3.34 1.49
C ILE A 58 -3.23 4.21 0.50
N VAL A 59 -3.57 3.70 -0.68
CA VAL A 59 -4.35 4.46 -1.67
C VAL A 59 -5.68 4.86 -1.07
N HIS A 60 -6.41 3.91 -0.48
CA HIS A 60 -7.71 4.14 0.13
C HIS A 60 -7.64 5.20 1.24
N GLN A 61 -6.74 5.02 2.22
CA GLN A 61 -6.62 5.96 3.34
C GLN A 61 -6.26 7.37 2.87
N ILE A 62 -5.32 7.50 1.95
CA ILE A 62 -4.85 8.81 1.47
C ILE A 62 -5.93 9.48 0.60
N ALA A 63 -6.62 8.72 -0.24
CA ALA A 63 -7.69 9.25 -1.08
C ALA A 63 -8.88 9.78 -0.25
N ARG A 64 -9.26 9.05 0.81
CA ARG A 64 -10.28 9.49 1.76
C ARG A 64 -9.83 10.71 2.56
N ASP A 65 -8.60 10.69 3.06
CA ASP A 65 -8.01 11.80 3.79
C ASP A 65 -7.96 13.10 2.96
N CYS A 66 -7.81 13.00 1.64
CA CYS A 66 -7.92 14.13 0.71
C CYS A 66 -9.35 14.67 0.62
N ALA A 67 -10.35 13.79 0.53
CA ALA A 67 -11.76 14.18 0.49
C ALA A 67 -12.22 14.84 1.79
N ASP A 68 -11.72 14.35 2.92
CA ASP A 68 -11.98 14.90 4.26
C ASP A 68 -11.23 16.22 4.51
N GLY A 69 -10.37 16.66 3.58
CA GLY A 69 -9.59 17.90 3.71
C GLY A 69 -8.46 17.82 4.75
N THR A 70 -8.11 16.62 5.21
CA THR A 70 -7.06 16.42 6.23
C THR A 70 -5.65 16.53 5.66
N ILE A 71 -5.48 16.34 4.34
CA ILE A 71 -4.22 16.53 3.63
C ILE A 71 -4.32 17.80 2.79
N LEU A 72 -3.58 18.84 3.19
CA LEU A 72 -3.60 20.15 2.52
C LEU A 72 -3.11 20.14 1.07
N ALA A 73 -2.33 19.12 0.69
CA ALA A 73 -1.72 19.01 -0.64
C ALA A 73 -2.68 18.44 -1.71
N CYS A 74 -3.90 18.05 -1.33
CA CYS A 74 -4.91 17.52 -2.24
C CYS A 74 -6.31 18.02 -1.85
N GLY A 75 -7.29 17.78 -2.72
CA GLY A 75 -8.71 18.00 -2.45
C GLY A 75 -9.53 16.83 -2.96
N CYS A 76 -10.83 17.04 -3.19
CA CYS A 76 -11.74 16.02 -3.72
C CYS A 76 -11.25 15.40 -5.03
N GLY A 77 -11.69 14.17 -5.29
CA GLY A 77 -11.54 13.48 -6.56
C GLY A 77 -12.34 14.13 -7.69
N ILE A 78 -12.52 13.40 -8.79
CA ILE A 78 -13.31 13.87 -9.93
C ILE A 78 -14.78 13.92 -9.50
N ASN A 79 -15.30 15.13 -9.31
CA ASN A 79 -16.72 15.34 -9.09
C ASN A 79 -17.42 15.29 -10.45
N ASN A 80 -18.44 14.44 -10.59
CA ASN A 80 -19.37 14.56 -11.72
C ASN A 80 -19.97 15.98 -11.71
N GLU A 81 -20.21 16.54 -12.88
CA GLU A 81 -20.77 17.89 -13.08
C GLU A 81 -22.09 18.13 -12.31
N TYR A 82 -22.75 17.05 -11.87
CA TYR A 82 -23.99 17.05 -11.11
C TYR A 82 -23.84 16.74 -9.60
N SER A 83 -22.62 16.56 -9.08
CA SER A 83 -22.38 16.19 -7.68
C SER A 83 -21.83 17.36 -6.87
N THR A 84 -22.58 17.75 -5.84
CA THR A 84 -22.10 18.64 -4.76
C THR A 84 -21.32 17.88 -3.67
N ALA A 85 -21.30 16.54 -3.72
CA ALA A 85 -20.58 15.70 -2.78
C ALA A 85 -19.10 15.53 -3.19
N CYS A 86 -18.21 15.56 -2.19
CA CYS A 86 -16.77 15.36 -2.36
C CYS A 86 -16.45 13.87 -2.48
N SER A 87 -15.84 13.47 -3.59
CA SER A 87 -15.38 12.10 -3.83
C SER A 87 -13.94 11.87 -3.34
N ASP A 88 -13.60 10.62 -3.06
CA ASP A 88 -12.22 10.22 -2.70
C ASP A 88 -11.25 10.48 -3.86
N ASN A 89 -10.07 11.04 -3.56
CA ASN A 89 -9.08 11.37 -4.58
C ASN A 89 -8.12 10.21 -4.86
N ILE A 90 -8.63 9.17 -5.53
CA ILE A 90 -7.90 7.93 -5.83
C ILE A 90 -6.58 8.22 -6.57
N ARG A 91 -6.58 9.14 -7.54
CA ARG A 91 -5.38 9.52 -8.29
C ARG A 91 -4.26 10.00 -7.37
N TYR A 92 -4.57 10.86 -6.41
CA TYR A 92 -3.57 11.33 -5.45
C TYR A 92 -3.09 10.19 -4.55
N GLY A 93 -4.01 9.36 -4.05
CA GLY A 93 -3.69 8.15 -3.28
C GLY A 93 -2.72 7.20 -4.01
N THR A 94 -2.98 6.91 -5.29
CA THR A 94 -2.14 6.04 -6.14
C THR A 94 -0.73 6.60 -6.30
N VAL A 95 -0.60 7.90 -6.61
CA VAL A 95 0.70 8.55 -6.76
C VAL A 95 1.47 8.53 -5.44
N PHE A 96 0.81 8.85 -4.34
CA PHE A 96 1.40 8.82 -3.00
C PHE A 96 1.90 7.41 -2.64
N ALA A 97 1.05 6.39 -2.81
CA ALA A 97 1.40 5.01 -2.49
C ALA A 97 2.57 4.48 -3.34
N ARG A 98 2.60 4.83 -4.64
CA ARG A 98 3.70 4.51 -5.55
C ARG A 98 5.02 5.14 -5.06
N GLN A 99 5.01 6.44 -4.77
CA GLN A 99 6.21 7.13 -4.29
C GLN A 99 6.67 6.58 -2.94
N PHE A 100 5.75 6.27 -2.04
CA PHE A 100 6.10 5.80 -0.70
C PHE A 100 6.66 4.38 -0.69
N LEU A 101 6.06 3.44 -1.44
CA LEU A 101 6.46 2.04 -1.43
C LEU A 101 7.57 1.75 -2.43
N ASP A 102 7.43 2.18 -3.68
CA ASP A 102 8.34 1.77 -4.73
C ASP A 102 9.72 2.45 -4.58
N THR A 103 9.80 3.64 -3.98
CA THR A 103 11.10 4.28 -3.67
C THR A 103 11.91 3.47 -2.66
N LEU A 104 11.25 2.70 -1.79
CA LEU A 104 11.94 1.80 -0.85
C LEU A 104 12.53 0.58 -1.57
N GLU A 105 11.90 0.17 -2.67
CA GLU A 105 12.30 -1.00 -3.46
C GLU A 105 13.30 -0.63 -4.58
N ASN A 106 13.20 0.58 -5.14
CA ASN A 106 14.00 1.10 -6.26
C ASN A 106 15.39 1.61 -5.87
N GLY A 107 15.83 1.43 -4.62
CA GLY A 107 17.22 1.71 -4.27
C GLY A 107 18.14 0.85 -5.14
N LEU A 108 19.15 1.46 -5.79
CA LEU A 108 20.14 0.69 -6.53
C LEU A 108 20.69 -0.39 -5.58
N PRO A 109 20.56 -1.69 -5.93
CA PRO A 109 21.13 -2.73 -5.12
C PRO A 109 22.63 -2.47 -5.05
N PRO A 110 23.27 -2.46 -3.86
CA PRO A 110 24.72 -2.43 -3.79
C PRO A 110 25.29 -3.57 -4.65
N PRO A 111 26.53 -3.46 -5.17
CA PRO A 111 27.14 -4.52 -5.98
C PRO A 111 27.18 -5.89 -5.29
N SER A 112 27.08 -5.91 -3.96
CA SER A 112 27.01 -7.09 -3.11
C SER A 112 25.60 -7.69 -2.93
N SER A 113 24.56 -7.09 -3.51
CA SER A 113 23.18 -7.60 -3.38
C SER A 113 23.05 -8.95 -4.07
N ARG A 114 22.38 -9.88 -3.38
CA ARG A 114 22.12 -11.20 -3.94
C ARG A 114 21.01 -11.09 -4.99
N THR A 115 21.05 -11.96 -5.99
CA THR A 115 20.00 -12.07 -7.02
C THR A 115 18.59 -12.18 -6.41
N VAL A 116 18.46 -12.90 -5.29
CA VAL A 116 17.19 -13.05 -4.55
C VAL A 116 16.65 -11.71 -4.06
N ASP A 117 17.52 -10.77 -3.67
CA ASP A 117 17.10 -9.47 -3.17
C ASP A 117 16.58 -8.57 -4.29
N VAL A 118 17.19 -8.64 -5.49
CA VAL A 118 16.71 -7.97 -6.70
C VAL A 118 15.35 -8.51 -7.15
N ILE A 119 15.19 -9.85 -7.16
CA ILE A 119 13.93 -10.50 -7.51
C ILE A 119 12.83 -10.10 -6.54
N ARG A 120 13.11 -10.08 -5.22
CA ARG A 120 12.15 -9.65 -4.20
C ARG A 120 11.65 -8.23 -4.46
N SER A 121 12.56 -7.29 -4.68
CA SER A 121 12.18 -5.89 -4.96
C SER A 121 11.26 -5.78 -6.18
N ALA A 122 11.61 -6.47 -7.28
CA ALA A 122 10.78 -6.48 -8.49
C ALA A 122 9.37 -7.08 -8.24
N VAL A 123 9.29 -8.17 -7.47
CA VAL A 123 8.01 -8.80 -7.10
C VAL A 123 7.18 -7.87 -6.20
N ASN A 124 7.80 -7.23 -5.22
CA ASN A 124 7.14 -6.27 -4.35
C ASN A 124 6.58 -5.09 -5.15
N ILE A 125 7.37 -4.49 -6.06
CA ILE A 125 6.91 -3.40 -6.95
C ILE A 125 5.70 -3.84 -7.78
N HIS A 126 5.77 -5.05 -8.36
CA HIS A 126 4.66 -5.60 -9.15
C HIS A 126 3.39 -5.76 -8.31
N ASN A 127 3.49 -6.39 -7.14
CA ASN A 127 2.36 -6.65 -6.26
C ASN A 127 1.77 -5.36 -5.68
N ASN A 128 2.64 -4.41 -5.30
CA ASN A 128 2.22 -3.08 -4.88
C ASN A 128 1.43 -2.39 -6.00
N ASN A 129 1.92 -2.45 -7.24
CA ASN A 129 1.20 -1.88 -8.39
C ASN A 129 -0.16 -2.56 -8.61
N ALA A 130 -0.23 -3.89 -8.53
CA ALA A 130 -1.49 -4.63 -8.65
C ALA A 130 -2.49 -4.18 -7.57
N GLY A 131 -2.06 -4.03 -6.32
CA GLY A 131 -2.91 -3.56 -5.23
C GLY A 131 -3.45 -2.14 -5.43
N ARG A 132 -2.68 -1.23 -6.03
CA ARG A 132 -3.14 0.16 -6.27
C ARG A 132 -4.13 0.29 -7.42
N GLN A 133 -4.19 -0.68 -8.32
CA GLN A 133 -5.06 -0.63 -9.51
C GLN A 133 -6.50 -1.07 -9.24
N ILE A 134 -6.73 -1.76 -8.12
CA ILE A 134 -8.05 -2.31 -7.76
C ILE A 134 -8.83 -1.44 -6.79
N VAL A 135 -8.25 -0.32 -6.35
CA VAL A 135 -8.90 0.69 -5.50
C VAL A 135 -9.66 1.68 -6.37
#